data_AF-A0A1Q6E3V3-F1
#
_entry.id   AF-A0A1Q6E3V3-F1
#
_cell.length_a   1.000
_cell.length_b   1.000
_cell.length_c   1.000
_cell.angle_alpha   90.00
_cell.angle_beta   90.00
_cell.angle_gamma   90.00
#
_symmetry.space_group_name_H-M   'P 1'
#
loop_
_entity.id
_entity.type
_entity.pdbx_description
1 polymer ?
#
loop_
_entity_poly.entity_id
_entity_poly.type
_entity_poly.pdbx_seq_one_letter_code
_entity_poly.pdbx_strand_id
1 'polypeptide(L)'
;MSAECEQGVADGDAVPYLFLLDEANLSSIEHYWSPFLRACDSFRGGSFELSLGGNHSFKVPSYLRFIATVNFDHTTEELSPRFLDRSWVVTLDPQALDLDDLGDPLAPFNYKDASVYSYQALQAAFGPRSNALLSVELEAKLKEVVELCARHRYPVSPRSQKMMLSYACTAASVMDCSSAQTQYAPVDYAIAQKVLPVLSGTEERLGALLEELSLVSNLPLTKARVDHMLEAGEDSGYYQYFA
;
A
#
# COMPACT_ATOMS: atom_id res chain seq x y z
N MET A 1 6.63 -27.45 7.28
CA MET A 1 6.25 -27.11 5.90
C MET A 1 4.77 -27.37 5.76
N SER A 2 3.98 -26.45 5.22
CA SER A 2 2.56 -26.72 4.95
C SER A 2 2.46 -27.91 3.98
N ALA A 3 1.45 -28.78 4.17
CA ALA A 3 1.23 -29.97 3.34
C ALA A 3 1.16 -29.65 1.84
N GLU A 4 0.81 -28.43 1.47
CA GLU A 4 0.71 -27.95 0.09
C GLU A 4 2.08 -27.75 -0.58
N CYS A 5 3.12 -27.38 0.18
CA CYS A 5 4.50 -27.35 -0.35
C CYS A 5 5.03 -28.76 -0.64
N GLU A 6 4.57 -29.77 0.09
CA GLU A 6 4.94 -31.18 -0.10
C GLU A 6 4.08 -31.87 -1.18
N GLN A 7 2.84 -31.39 -1.41
CA GLN A 7 1.88 -32.02 -2.33
C GLN A 7 1.96 -31.55 -3.79
N GLY A 8 2.84 -30.61 -4.14
CA GLY A 8 3.07 -30.21 -5.53
C GLY A 8 1.86 -29.55 -6.21
N VAL A 9 0.99 -28.90 -5.44
CA VAL A 9 -0.12 -28.09 -5.96
C VAL A 9 0.47 -26.96 -6.80
N ALA A 10 -0.05 -26.76 -8.02
CA ALA A 10 0.39 -25.66 -8.87
C ALA A 10 0.10 -24.33 -8.15
N ASP A 11 1.06 -23.39 -8.17
CA ASP A 11 0.99 -22.11 -7.46
C ASP A 11 -0.33 -21.32 -7.67
N GLY A 12 -1.03 -21.52 -8.79
CA GLY A 12 -2.30 -20.86 -9.10
C GLY A 12 -3.52 -21.45 -8.39
N ASP A 13 -3.55 -22.77 -8.18
CA ASP A 13 -4.68 -23.47 -7.55
C ASP A 13 -4.57 -23.45 -6.01
N ALA A 14 -3.41 -23.06 -5.49
CA ALA A 14 -3.18 -22.91 -4.07
C ALA A 14 -4.07 -21.80 -3.46
N VAL A 15 -4.41 -21.97 -2.19
CA VAL A 15 -5.10 -20.95 -1.39
C VAL A 15 -4.13 -19.79 -1.13
N PRO A 16 -4.55 -18.51 -1.23
CA PRO A 16 -3.68 -17.40 -0.87
C PRO A 16 -3.38 -17.44 0.64
N TYR A 17 -2.10 -17.31 1.00
CA TYR A 17 -1.68 -17.24 2.39
C TYR A 17 -1.43 -15.79 2.76
N LEU A 18 -2.03 -15.35 3.86
CA LEU A 18 -1.79 -14.05 4.45
C LEU A 18 -1.09 -14.24 5.78
N PHE A 19 0.06 -13.60 5.93
CA PHE A 19 0.80 -13.56 7.18
C PHE A 19 0.63 -12.16 7.79
N LEU A 20 0.01 -12.11 8.96
CA LEU A 20 -0.22 -10.87 9.70
C LEU A 20 0.92 -10.66 10.69
N LEU A 21 1.64 -9.54 10.54
CA LEU A 21 2.61 -9.04 11.48
C LEU A 21 1.91 -7.98 12.33
N ASP A 22 1.50 -8.36 13.53
CA ASP A 22 0.83 -7.45 14.43
C ASP A 22 1.85 -6.55 15.14
N GLU A 23 1.58 -5.25 15.22
CA GLU A 23 2.43 -4.22 15.85
C GLU A 23 3.89 -4.30 15.38
N ALA A 24 4.08 -4.38 14.07
CA ALA A 24 5.35 -4.70 13.46
C ALA A 24 6.44 -3.62 13.68
N ASN A 25 6.07 -2.40 14.10
CA ASN A 25 7.02 -1.31 14.35
C ASN A 25 7.36 -1.10 15.83
N LEU A 26 7.05 -2.05 16.73
CA LEU A 26 7.60 -2.07 18.09
C LEU A 26 9.13 -2.20 18.12
N SER A 27 9.71 -2.71 17.03
CA SER A 27 11.14 -2.71 16.79
C SER A 27 11.41 -2.39 15.31
N SER A 28 12.63 -1.98 14.99
CA SER A 28 12.96 -1.64 13.60
C SER A 28 12.71 -2.84 12.67
N ILE A 29 11.67 -2.74 11.85
CA ILE A 29 11.26 -3.80 10.94
C ILE A 29 12.38 -4.20 9.97
N GLU A 30 13.28 -3.28 9.66
CA GLU A 30 14.42 -3.58 8.81
C GLU A 30 15.37 -4.62 9.41
N HIS A 31 15.53 -4.65 10.74
CA HIS A 31 16.50 -5.53 11.37
C HIS A 31 16.10 -7.00 11.26
N TYR A 32 14.83 -7.32 11.49
CA TYR A 32 14.36 -8.69 11.44
C TYR A 32 13.71 -9.08 10.09
N TRP A 33 13.26 -8.09 9.29
CA TRP A 33 12.53 -8.34 8.04
C TRP A 33 13.34 -8.05 6.76
N SER A 34 14.58 -7.56 6.86
CA SER A 34 15.39 -7.22 5.67
C SER A 34 15.52 -8.32 4.61
N PRO A 35 15.58 -9.63 4.93
CA PRO A 35 15.64 -10.67 3.90
C PRO A 35 14.39 -10.68 3.01
N PHE A 36 13.21 -10.47 3.60
CA PHE A 36 11.93 -10.43 2.89
C PHE A 36 11.73 -9.14 2.11
N LEU A 37 12.32 -8.01 2.54
CA LEU A 37 12.29 -6.76 1.75
C LEU A 37 12.98 -6.91 0.39
N ARG A 38 13.99 -7.78 0.27
CA ARG A 38 14.57 -8.11 -1.03
C ARG A 38 13.62 -8.96 -1.87
N ALA A 39 12.90 -9.87 -1.24
CA ALA A 39 11.90 -10.71 -1.91
C ALA A 39 10.76 -9.87 -2.52
N CYS A 40 10.34 -8.78 -1.86
CA CYS A 40 9.34 -7.80 -2.35
C CYS A 40 9.62 -7.32 -3.79
N ASP A 41 10.89 -7.20 -4.18
CA ASP A 41 11.29 -6.77 -5.53
C ASP A 41 11.01 -7.84 -6.60
N SER A 42 10.88 -9.11 -6.21
CA SER A 42 10.77 -10.28 -7.11
C SER A 42 9.40 -10.96 -7.08
N PHE A 43 8.44 -10.53 -6.25
CA PHE A 43 7.10 -11.17 -6.16
C PHE A 43 6.35 -11.25 -7.50
N ARG A 44 6.66 -10.36 -8.44
CA ARG A 44 6.05 -10.39 -9.79
C ARG A 44 6.68 -11.44 -10.71
N GLY A 45 7.87 -11.94 -10.37
CA GLY A 45 8.64 -12.91 -11.16
C GLY A 45 8.48 -14.36 -10.72
N GLY A 46 7.71 -14.64 -9.67
CA GLY A 46 7.44 -15.98 -9.15
C GLY A 46 7.95 -16.18 -7.73
N SER A 47 8.17 -17.45 -7.37
CA SER A 47 8.71 -17.83 -6.07
C SER A 47 10.13 -17.30 -5.86
N PHE A 48 10.42 -16.81 -4.66
CA PHE A 48 11.74 -16.32 -4.28
C PHE A 48 12.39 -17.24 -3.25
N GLU A 49 13.72 -17.36 -3.26
CA GLU A 49 14.46 -18.21 -2.33
C GLU A 49 15.17 -17.38 -1.25
N LEU A 50 14.82 -17.64 0.00
CA LEU A 50 15.37 -17.00 1.19
C LEU A 50 16.48 -17.88 1.77
N SER A 51 17.71 -17.38 1.90
CA SER A 51 18.74 -18.13 2.63
C SER A 51 18.48 -18.05 4.14
N LEU A 52 18.46 -19.20 4.81
CA LEU A 52 18.36 -19.30 6.27
C LEU A 52 19.74 -19.43 6.95
N GLY A 53 20.81 -19.30 6.16
CA GLY A 53 22.18 -19.57 6.60
C GLY A 53 22.64 -21.00 6.35
N GLY A 54 23.95 -21.15 6.10
CA GLY A 54 24.54 -22.42 5.69
C GLY A 54 23.99 -22.90 4.35
N ASN A 55 23.59 -24.18 4.28
CA ASN A 55 23.03 -24.82 3.08
C ASN A 55 21.49 -24.90 3.10
N HIS A 56 20.84 -24.15 4.00
CA HIS A 56 19.39 -24.15 4.10
C HIS A 56 18.81 -22.92 3.40
N SER A 57 17.81 -23.18 2.56
CA SER A 57 17.02 -22.15 1.89
C SER A 57 15.54 -22.44 2.05
N PHE A 58 14.75 -21.37 2.05
CA PHE A 58 13.31 -21.41 2.11
C PHE A 58 12.72 -20.78 0.85
N LYS A 59 11.98 -21.56 0.09
CA LYS A 59 11.27 -21.07 -1.09
C LYS A 59 9.96 -20.40 -0.67
N VAL A 60 9.92 -19.08 -0.78
CA VAL A 60 8.72 -18.27 -0.56
C VAL A 60 7.79 -18.44 -1.77
N PRO A 61 6.57 -18.98 -1.58
CA PRO A 61 5.64 -19.20 -2.68
C PRO A 61 5.02 -17.89 -3.19
N SER A 62 4.60 -17.87 -4.44
CA SER A 62 4.07 -16.66 -5.09
C SER A 62 2.70 -16.23 -4.55
N TYR A 63 1.95 -17.15 -3.92
CA TYR A 63 0.65 -16.94 -3.30
C TYR A 63 0.72 -16.46 -1.84
N LEU A 64 1.91 -16.28 -1.27
CA LEU A 64 2.09 -15.70 0.06
C LEU A 64 2.08 -14.16 0.01
N ARG A 65 1.38 -13.54 0.95
CA ARG A 65 1.33 -12.09 1.16
C ARG A 65 1.52 -11.77 2.63
N PHE A 66 2.05 -10.57 2.88
CA PHE A 66 2.32 -10.06 4.21
C PHE A 66 1.49 -8.81 4.44
N ILE A 67 0.83 -8.73 5.59
CA ILE A 67 0.14 -7.55 6.08
C ILE A 67 0.81 -7.21 7.41
N ALA A 68 1.14 -5.94 7.61
CA ALA A 68 1.67 -5.46 8.88
C ALA A 68 0.71 -4.40 9.43
N THR A 69 0.36 -4.52 10.70
CA THR A 69 -0.24 -3.42 11.46
C THR A 69 0.90 -2.65 12.11
N VAL A 70 0.76 -1.33 12.13
CA VAL A 70 1.76 -0.41 12.68
C VAL A 70 1.02 0.65 13.47
N ASN A 71 1.53 0.95 14.66
CA ASN A 71 0.98 2.01 15.51
C ASN A 71 1.84 3.26 15.32
N PHE A 72 1.23 4.43 15.24
CA PHE A 72 1.96 5.70 15.15
C PHE A 72 1.82 6.43 16.47
N ASP A 73 2.59 5.96 17.46
CA ASP A 73 2.73 6.59 18.76
C ASP A 73 4.22 6.75 19.12
N HIS A 74 4.50 7.52 20.16
CA HIS A 74 5.87 7.80 20.61
C HIS A 74 6.64 6.58 21.14
N THR A 75 6.01 5.41 21.22
CA THR A 75 6.63 4.17 21.72
C THR A 75 7.07 3.22 20.62
N THR A 76 6.87 3.60 19.36
CA THR A 76 7.22 2.80 18.19
C THR A 76 8.38 3.38 17.39
N GLU A 77 9.01 2.54 16.58
CA GLU A 77 10.08 2.93 15.65
C GLU A 77 9.50 3.50 14.34
N GLU A 78 10.20 4.49 13.78
CA GLU A 78 9.85 5.07 12.50
C GLU A 78 10.03 4.07 11.34
N LEU A 79 9.12 4.13 10.37
CA LEU A 79 9.22 3.33 9.16
C LEU A 79 10.22 3.95 8.19
N SER A 80 11.22 3.17 7.77
CA SER A 80 12.24 3.67 6.86
C SER A 80 11.65 3.98 5.46
N PRO A 81 12.23 4.95 4.72
CA PRO A 81 11.88 5.17 3.32
C PRO A 81 12.06 3.92 2.45
N ARG A 82 13.01 3.04 2.81
CA ARG A 82 13.27 1.79 2.08
C ARG A 82 12.15 0.77 2.27
N PHE A 83 11.55 0.71 3.46
CA PHE A 83 10.38 -0.10 3.76
C PHE A 83 9.16 0.45 3.02
N LEU A 84 8.89 1.75 3.15
CA LEU A 84 7.77 2.45 2.53
C LEU A 84 7.80 2.39 0.99
N ASP A 85 8.98 2.42 0.38
CA ASP A 85 9.13 2.24 -1.08
C ASP A 85 8.70 0.83 -1.56
N ARG A 86 8.62 -0.17 -0.66
CA ARG A 86 8.22 -1.55 -0.97
C ARG A 86 6.83 -1.95 -0.48
N SER A 87 6.23 -1.17 0.41
CA SER A 87 4.90 -1.43 0.95
C SER A 87 3.84 -0.49 0.37
N TRP A 88 2.57 -0.86 0.54
CA TRP A 88 1.45 0.07 0.44
C TRP A 88 1.04 0.42 1.86
N VAL A 89 0.72 1.69 2.11
CA VAL A 89 0.27 2.15 3.43
C VAL A 89 -1.22 2.43 3.34
N VAL A 90 -2.00 1.73 4.16
CA VAL A 90 -3.44 1.94 4.28
C VAL A 90 -3.70 2.46 5.67
N THR A 91 -4.10 3.73 5.76
CA THR A 91 -4.42 4.38 7.03
C THR A 91 -5.90 4.12 7.36
N LEU A 92 -6.14 3.70 8.60
CA LEU A 92 -7.48 3.56 9.16
C LEU A 92 -7.77 4.79 9.99
N ASP A 93 -8.71 5.63 9.53
CA ASP A 93 -9.10 6.80 10.28
C ASP A 93 -9.96 6.41 11.49
N PRO A 94 -9.78 7.05 12.65
CA PRO A 94 -10.66 6.86 13.78
C PRO A 94 -12.07 7.30 13.37
N GLN A 95 -12.97 6.33 13.18
CA GLN A 95 -14.37 6.64 12.99
C GLN A 95 -15.00 6.84 14.36
N ALA A 96 -15.70 7.96 14.54
CA ALA A 96 -16.57 8.12 15.69
C ALA A 96 -17.55 6.96 15.71
N LEU A 97 -17.68 6.29 16.85
CA LEU A 97 -18.64 5.21 17.01
C LEU A 97 -20.03 5.77 16.71
N ASP A 98 -20.65 5.30 15.63
CA ASP A 98 -22.04 5.62 15.35
C ASP A 98 -22.89 4.87 16.37
N LEU A 99 -23.40 5.60 17.38
CA LEU A 99 -24.23 5.03 18.43
C LEU A 99 -25.58 4.51 17.90
N ASP A 100 -25.99 4.99 16.72
CA ASP A 100 -27.22 4.56 16.05
C ASP A 100 -26.97 3.38 15.08
N ASP A 101 -25.71 3.14 14.69
CA ASP A 101 -25.25 1.98 13.91
C ASP A 101 -24.22 1.17 14.71
N LEU A 102 -24.63 0.69 15.88
CA LEU A 102 -23.82 -0.22 16.70
C LEU A 102 -23.56 -1.58 16.04
N GLY A 103 -24.13 -1.81 14.84
CA GLY A 103 -24.14 -3.08 14.14
C GLY A 103 -24.85 -4.17 14.95
N ASP A 104 -25.47 -5.12 14.25
CA ASP A 104 -25.67 -6.40 14.90
C ASP A 104 -24.28 -7.00 15.24
N PRO A 105 -24.12 -7.71 16.38
CA PRO A 105 -22.89 -8.44 16.64
C PRO A 105 -22.53 -9.25 15.40
N LEU A 106 -21.31 -9.08 14.87
CA LEU A 106 -20.85 -9.81 13.69
C LEU A 106 -21.22 -11.28 13.86
N ALA A 107 -22.10 -11.78 12.99
CA ALA A 107 -22.52 -13.16 13.04
C ALA A 107 -21.26 -14.04 13.00
N PRO A 108 -21.14 -15.05 13.89
CA PRO A 108 -19.96 -15.88 13.93
C PRO A 108 -19.70 -16.48 12.54
N PHE A 109 -18.54 -16.18 11.98
CA PHE A 109 -18.16 -16.65 10.65
C PHE A 109 -18.06 -18.18 10.64
N ASN A 110 -18.93 -18.85 9.89
CA ASN A 110 -18.88 -20.30 9.75
C ASN A 110 -17.87 -20.71 8.68
N TYR A 111 -16.65 -21.02 9.10
CA TYR A 111 -15.57 -21.49 8.24
C TYR A 111 -15.90 -22.77 7.45
N LYS A 112 -16.94 -23.54 7.84
CA LYS A 112 -17.34 -24.77 7.13
C LYS A 112 -18.09 -24.50 5.83
N ASP A 113 -18.77 -23.36 5.75
CA ASP A 113 -19.58 -22.98 4.57
C ASP A 113 -18.85 -21.95 3.69
N ALA A 114 -17.66 -21.51 4.11
CA ALA A 114 -16.86 -20.54 3.39
C ALA A 114 -16.22 -21.16 2.15
N SER A 115 -16.58 -20.66 0.96
CA SER A 115 -15.86 -20.99 -0.27
C SER A 115 -14.49 -20.34 -0.25
N VAL A 116 -13.43 -21.15 -0.28
CA VAL A 116 -12.06 -20.66 -0.37
C VAL A 116 -11.75 -20.28 -1.81
N TYR A 117 -11.27 -19.06 -2.02
CA TYR A 117 -10.82 -18.60 -3.33
C TYR A 117 -9.38 -19.04 -3.58
N SER A 118 -9.09 -19.54 -4.78
CA SER A 118 -7.70 -19.81 -5.18
C SER A 118 -6.93 -18.51 -5.41
N TYR A 119 -5.60 -18.59 -5.34
CA TYR A 119 -4.74 -17.46 -5.65
C TYR A 119 -4.94 -16.98 -7.09
N GLN A 120 -5.17 -17.89 -8.03
CA GLN A 120 -5.51 -17.54 -9.41
C GLN A 120 -6.83 -16.76 -9.50
N ALA A 121 -7.87 -17.12 -8.73
CA ALA A 121 -9.11 -16.37 -8.71
C ALA A 121 -8.89 -14.93 -8.18
N LEU A 122 -8.08 -14.78 -7.13
CA LEU A 122 -7.69 -13.48 -6.59
C LEU A 122 -6.88 -12.66 -7.60
N GLN A 123 -5.96 -13.28 -8.33
CA GLN A 123 -5.22 -12.62 -9.42
C GLN A 123 -6.10 -12.27 -10.63
N ALA A 124 -7.10 -13.08 -10.96
CA ALA A 124 -8.01 -12.78 -12.05
C ALA A 124 -8.90 -11.55 -11.73
N ALA A 125 -9.32 -11.43 -10.47
CA ALA A 125 -10.11 -10.29 -10.00
C ALA A 125 -9.27 -9.02 -9.82
N PHE A 126 -8.15 -9.12 -9.08
CA PHE A 126 -7.39 -7.98 -8.56
C PHE A 126 -5.90 -7.97 -8.97
N GLY A 127 -5.47 -8.88 -9.84
CA GLY A 127 -4.10 -8.94 -10.31
C GLY A 127 -3.80 -7.93 -11.43
N PRO A 128 -2.51 -7.72 -11.74
CA PRO A 128 -2.09 -6.81 -12.81
C PRO A 128 -2.64 -7.29 -14.16
N ARG A 129 -3.40 -6.43 -14.84
CA ARG A 129 -3.92 -6.74 -16.17
C ARG A 129 -2.92 -6.31 -17.24
N SER A 130 -2.34 -7.27 -17.94
CA SER A 130 -1.29 -7.05 -18.96
C SER A 130 -1.73 -6.17 -20.13
N ASN A 131 -3.04 -6.07 -20.41
CA ASN A 131 -3.59 -5.26 -21.49
C ASN A 131 -4.43 -4.06 -21.00
N ALA A 132 -4.51 -3.81 -19.70
CA ALA A 132 -5.25 -2.65 -19.19
C ALA A 132 -4.37 -1.41 -19.28
N LEU A 133 -4.72 -0.53 -20.21
CA LEU A 133 -4.17 0.81 -20.26
C LEU A 133 -5.01 1.71 -19.36
N LEU A 134 -4.33 2.60 -18.65
CA LEU A 134 -4.98 3.68 -17.93
C LEU A 134 -5.63 4.62 -18.96
N SER A 135 -6.76 5.25 -18.61
CA SER A 135 -7.29 6.30 -19.48
C SER A 135 -6.32 7.48 -19.56
N VAL A 136 -6.39 8.25 -20.64
CA VAL A 136 -5.50 9.40 -20.87
C VAL A 136 -5.59 10.40 -19.72
N GLU A 137 -6.79 10.60 -19.17
CA GLU A 137 -7.07 11.51 -18.06
C GLU A 137 -6.40 11.05 -16.76
N LEU A 138 -6.50 9.76 -16.42
CA LEU A 138 -5.88 9.20 -15.23
C LEU A 138 -4.35 9.18 -15.35
N GLU A 139 -3.83 8.90 -16.54
CA GLU A 139 -2.38 8.87 -16.77
C GLU A 139 -1.79 10.27 -16.67
N ALA A 140 -2.47 11.27 -17.25
CA ALA A 140 -2.11 12.67 -17.12
C ALA A 140 -2.11 13.11 -15.64
N LYS A 141 -3.14 12.72 -14.87
CA LYS A 141 -3.24 13.05 -13.44
C LYS A 141 -2.12 12.41 -12.61
N LEU A 142 -1.77 11.15 -12.89
CA LEU A 142 -0.66 10.48 -12.21
C LEU A 142 0.68 11.16 -12.54
N LYS A 143 0.90 11.52 -13.81
CA LYS A 143 2.11 12.23 -14.27
C LYS A 143 2.23 13.61 -13.64
N GLU A 144 1.14 14.37 -13.57
CA GLU A 144 1.07 15.69 -12.93
C GLU A 144 1.64 15.64 -11.50
N VAL A 145 1.19 14.67 -10.70
CA VAL A 145 1.67 14.52 -9.31
C VAL A 145 3.13 14.04 -9.25
N VAL A 146 3.54 13.08 -10.09
CA VAL A 146 4.93 12.60 -10.11
C VAL A 146 5.90 13.72 -10.52
N GLU A 147 5.55 14.53 -11.51
CA GLU A 147 6.34 15.68 -11.96
C GLU A 147 6.38 16.79 -10.92
N LEU A 148 5.26 17.06 -10.25
CA LEU A 148 5.18 17.99 -9.12
C LEU A 148 6.16 17.59 -7.99
N CYS A 149 6.11 16.32 -7.54
CA CYS A 149 7.04 15.83 -6.52
C CYS A 149 8.51 15.94 -6.98
N ALA A 150 8.79 15.66 -8.25
CA ALA A 150 10.15 15.79 -8.80
C ALA A 150 10.64 17.25 -8.84
N ARG A 151 9.79 18.22 -9.21
CA ARG A 151 10.12 19.67 -9.18
C ARG A 151 10.55 20.14 -7.79
N HIS A 152 9.92 19.60 -6.76
CA HIS A 152 10.22 19.90 -5.35
C HIS A 152 11.36 19.07 -4.74
N ARG A 153 12.12 18.32 -5.55
CA ARG A 153 13.24 17.47 -5.11
C ARG A 153 12.82 16.27 -4.24
N TYR A 154 11.56 15.82 -4.36
CA TYR A 154 11.05 14.57 -3.79
C TYR A 154 10.64 13.59 -4.91
N PRO A 155 11.57 13.13 -5.77
CA PRO A 155 11.20 12.29 -6.92
C PRO A 155 10.61 10.94 -6.45
N VAL A 156 9.44 10.60 -6.99
CA VAL A 156 8.82 9.29 -6.77
C VAL A 156 9.65 8.22 -7.47
N SER A 157 10.03 7.15 -6.76
CA SER A 157 10.91 6.12 -7.32
C SER A 157 10.27 5.41 -8.54
N PRO A 158 11.06 4.94 -9.53
CA PRO A 158 10.53 4.17 -10.65
C PRO A 158 9.76 2.91 -10.25
N ARG A 159 10.10 2.32 -9.10
CA ARG A 159 9.37 1.19 -8.51
C ARG A 159 7.97 1.62 -8.08
N SER A 160 7.89 2.69 -7.28
CA SER A 160 6.64 3.23 -6.79
C SER A 160 5.73 3.69 -7.94
N GLN A 161 6.29 4.32 -8.98
CA GLN A 161 5.54 4.66 -10.19
C GLN A 161 4.96 3.42 -10.90
N LYS A 162 5.74 2.34 -11.07
CA LYS A 162 5.24 1.07 -11.65
C LYS A 162 4.16 0.43 -10.79
N MET A 163 4.29 0.50 -9.47
CA MET A 163 3.28 0.00 -8.53
C MET A 163 1.98 0.79 -8.65
N MET A 164 2.05 2.12 -8.61
CA MET A 164 0.89 3.01 -8.75
C MET A 164 0.19 2.80 -10.10
N LEU A 165 0.95 2.69 -11.20
CA LEU A 165 0.36 2.41 -12.52
C LEU A 165 -0.39 1.08 -12.52
N SER A 166 0.22 0.02 -11.98
CA SER A 166 -0.42 -1.31 -11.93
C SER A 166 -1.68 -1.31 -11.06
N TYR A 167 -1.62 -0.59 -9.92
CA TYR A 167 -2.75 -0.39 -9.02
C TYR A 167 -3.88 0.35 -9.74
N ALA A 168 -3.59 1.52 -10.32
CA ALA A 168 -4.58 2.37 -10.96
C ALA A 168 -5.27 1.65 -12.14
N CYS A 169 -4.54 0.89 -12.95
CA CYS A 169 -5.13 0.08 -14.03
C CYS A 169 -6.12 -0.97 -13.51
N THR A 170 -5.81 -1.59 -12.36
CA THR A 170 -6.66 -2.62 -11.76
C THR A 170 -7.86 -1.97 -11.07
N ALA A 171 -7.61 -0.96 -10.25
CA ALA A 171 -8.61 -0.21 -9.51
C ALA A 171 -9.63 0.47 -10.42
N ALA A 172 -9.21 1.04 -11.56
CA ALA A 172 -10.13 1.63 -12.53
C ALA A 172 -11.16 0.63 -13.12
N SER A 173 -10.87 -0.67 -13.07
CA SER A 173 -11.81 -1.72 -13.53
C SER A 173 -12.78 -2.21 -12.45
N VAL A 174 -12.55 -1.86 -11.19
CA VAL A 174 -13.30 -2.36 -10.02
C VAL A 174 -14.00 -1.23 -9.26
N MET A 175 -13.38 -0.05 -9.21
CA MET A 175 -13.93 1.14 -8.58
C MET A 175 -14.92 1.85 -9.51
N ASP A 176 -15.92 2.51 -8.92
CA ASP A 176 -16.83 3.36 -9.66
C ASP A 176 -16.13 4.64 -10.11
N CYS A 177 -15.79 4.73 -11.40
CA CYS A 177 -15.19 5.91 -12.03
C CYS A 177 -16.20 6.69 -12.91
N SER A 178 -17.50 6.45 -12.73
CA SER A 178 -18.53 6.99 -13.63
C SER A 178 -18.89 8.46 -13.38
N SER A 179 -18.64 8.96 -12.15
CA SER A 179 -18.96 10.33 -11.77
C SER A 179 -17.73 11.24 -11.85
N ALA A 180 -17.95 12.55 -12.03
CA ALA A 180 -16.87 13.54 -12.02
C ALA A 180 -16.09 13.56 -10.68
N GLN A 181 -16.75 13.20 -9.58
CA GLN A 181 -16.13 13.14 -8.24
C GLN A 181 -15.27 11.89 -8.06
N THR A 182 -15.63 10.79 -8.71
CA THR A 182 -14.97 9.49 -8.53
C THR A 182 -14.07 9.09 -9.69
N GLN A 183 -14.10 9.82 -10.81
CA GLN A 183 -13.31 9.58 -12.01
C GLN A 183 -11.82 9.36 -11.70
N TYR A 184 -11.25 10.11 -10.75
CA TYR A 184 -9.84 10.07 -10.39
C TYR A 184 -9.52 9.22 -9.16
N ALA A 185 -10.52 8.54 -8.57
CA ALA A 185 -10.35 7.76 -7.35
C ALA A 185 -9.19 6.75 -7.41
N PRO A 186 -8.98 5.98 -8.50
CA PRO A 186 -7.85 5.05 -8.58
C PRO A 186 -6.48 5.72 -8.40
N VAL A 187 -6.32 6.94 -8.93
CA VAL A 187 -5.07 7.70 -8.83
C VAL A 187 -4.97 8.40 -7.47
N ASP A 188 -6.08 8.90 -6.94
CA ASP A 188 -6.15 9.51 -5.61
C ASP A 188 -5.72 8.53 -4.51
N TYR A 189 -6.29 7.32 -4.49
CA TYR A 189 -5.85 6.26 -3.58
C TYR A 189 -4.39 5.87 -3.80
N ALA A 190 -3.94 5.79 -5.06
CA ALA A 190 -2.56 5.45 -5.36
C ALA A 190 -1.57 6.46 -4.75
N ILE A 191 -1.85 7.75 -4.88
CA ILE A 191 -1.01 8.83 -4.37
C ILE A 191 -1.06 8.85 -2.83
N ALA A 192 -2.26 8.82 -2.25
CA ALA A 192 -2.46 8.88 -0.81
C ALA A 192 -1.78 7.73 -0.06
N GLN A 193 -1.78 6.52 -0.65
CA GLN A 193 -1.24 5.32 0.00
C GLN A 193 0.22 5.00 -0.36
N LYS A 194 0.78 5.63 -1.40
CA LYS A 194 2.12 5.29 -1.90
C LYS A 194 3.11 6.45 -1.95
N VAL A 195 2.63 7.66 -2.20
CA VAL A 195 3.48 8.86 -2.30
C VAL A 195 3.57 9.55 -0.95
N LEU A 196 2.42 9.92 -0.37
CA LEU A 196 2.37 10.70 0.87
C LEU A 196 3.13 10.06 2.04
N PRO A 197 3.05 8.74 2.29
CA PRO A 197 3.74 8.13 3.43
C PRO A 197 5.26 8.29 3.43
N VAL A 198 5.88 8.49 2.25
CA VAL A 198 7.32 8.68 2.11
C VAL A 198 7.73 10.13 2.37
N LEU A 199 6.78 11.07 2.34
CA LEU A 199 7.04 12.49 2.52
C LEU A 199 7.21 12.82 4.01
N SER A 200 8.43 13.26 4.34
CA SER A 200 8.78 13.82 5.64
C SER A 200 9.85 14.89 5.48
N GLY A 201 9.82 15.91 6.33
CA GLY A 201 10.82 16.97 6.29
C GLY A 201 10.38 18.26 6.97
N THR A 202 11.31 19.21 7.06
CA THR A 202 11.02 20.54 7.61
C THR A 202 10.15 21.35 6.67
N GLU A 203 9.50 22.38 7.21
CA GLU A 203 8.66 23.31 6.46
C GLU A 203 9.37 23.89 5.22
N GLU A 204 10.64 24.28 5.34
CA GLU A 204 11.37 24.89 4.21
C GLU A 204 11.63 23.92 3.05
N ARG A 205 11.59 22.60 3.32
CA ARG A 205 11.81 21.57 2.32
C ARG A 205 10.53 21.02 1.73
N LEU A 206 9.52 20.81 2.59
CA LEU A 206 8.33 20.05 2.24
C LEU A 206 7.05 20.91 2.15
N GLY A 207 7.00 22.07 2.82
CA GLY A 207 5.80 22.91 2.88
C GLY A 207 5.25 23.29 1.51
N ALA A 208 6.10 23.86 0.65
CA ALA A 208 5.69 24.26 -0.71
C ALA A 208 5.18 23.09 -1.57
N LEU A 209 5.71 21.87 -1.37
CA LEU A 209 5.21 20.68 -2.07
C LEU A 209 3.82 20.29 -1.56
N LEU A 210 3.60 20.31 -0.25
CA LEU A 210 2.30 20.00 0.35
C LEU A 210 1.25 21.03 -0.06
N GLU A 211 1.59 22.32 -0.06
CA GLU A 211 0.70 23.37 -0.57
C GLU A 211 0.31 23.16 -2.04
N GLU A 212 1.27 22.87 -2.93
CA GLU A 212 0.95 22.58 -4.33
C GLU A 212 0.15 21.27 -4.49
N LEU A 213 0.43 20.24 -3.68
CA LEU A 213 -0.31 18.97 -3.69
C LEU A 213 -1.78 19.15 -3.26
N SER A 214 -2.04 19.98 -2.25
CA SER A 214 -3.40 20.24 -1.76
C SER A 214 -4.28 20.97 -2.78
N LEU A 215 -3.65 21.66 -3.74
CA LEU A 215 -4.29 22.38 -4.84
C LEU A 215 -4.52 21.51 -6.08
N VAL A 216 -3.98 20.29 -6.14
CA VAL A 216 -4.22 19.38 -7.27
C VAL A 216 -5.69 18.99 -7.29
N SER A 217 -6.37 19.38 -8.37
CA SER A 217 -7.80 19.15 -8.54
C SER A 217 -8.17 17.66 -8.62
N ASN A 218 -9.36 17.35 -8.09
CA ASN A 218 -10.02 16.03 -8.14
C ASN A 218 -9.28 14.91 -7.39
N LEU A 219 -8.50 15.24 -6.36
CA LEU A 219 -7.86 14.28 -5.46
C LEU A 219 -8.29 14.53 -3.99
N PRO A 220 -9.57 14.32 -3.64
CA PRO A 220 -10.10 14.65 -2.31
C PRO A 220 -9.40 13.90 -1.16
N LEU A 221 -9.03 12.63 -1.33
CA LEU A 221 -8.36 11.86 -0.28
C LEU A 221 -6.93 12.37 -0.07
N THR A 222 -6.20 12.59 -1.15
CA THR A 222 -4.85 13.18 -1.11
C THR A 222 -4.90 14.55 -0.44
N LYS A 223 -5.87 15.39 -0.83
CA LYS A 223 -6.07 16.70 -0.23
C LYS A 223 -6.29 16.61 1.28
N ALA A 224 -7.25 15.79 1.72
CA ALA A 224 -7.55 15.64 3.16
C ALA A 224 -6.31 15.20 3.97
N ARG A 225 -5.50 14.28 3.42
CA ARG A 225 -4.26 13.83 4.07
C ARG A 225 -3.20 14.92 4.11
N VAL A 226 -3.03 15.67 3.02
CA VAL A 226 -2.07 16.76 2.94
C VAL A 226 -2.45 17.91 3.88
N ASP A 227 -3.74 18.26 3.93
CA ASP A 227 -4.27 19.28 4.85
C ASP A 227 -3.97 18.87 6.31
N HIS A 228 -4.20 17.61 6.68
CA HIS A 228 -3.84 17.07 8.00
C HIS A 228 -2.32 17.15 8.28
N MET A 229 -1.48 16.82 7.29
CA MET A 229 -0.02 16.94 7.44
C MET A 229 0.41 18.38 7.71
N LEU A 230 -0.19 19.35 7.00
CA LEU A 230 0.08 20.78 7.19
C LEU A 230 -0.35 21.25 8.57
N GLU A 231 -1.56 20.89 9.01
CA GLU A 231 -2.09 21.23 10.34
C GLU A 231 -1.22 20.64 11.47
N ALA A 232 -0.85 19.37 11.38
CA ALA A 232 -0.07 18.70 12.42
C ALA A 232 1.38 19.23 12.52
N GLY A 233 1.95 19.73 11.42
CA GLY A 233 3.31 20.27 11.41
C GLY A 233 3.42 21.78 11.65
N GLU A 234 2.30 22.52 11.72
CA GLU A 234 2.30 23.99 11.85
C GLU A 234 3.07 24.46 13.11
N ASP A 235 2.88 23.78 14.24
CA ASP A 235 3.54 24.14 15.50
C ASP A 235 5.00 23.64 15.59
N SER A 236 5.31 22.52 14.93
CA SER A 236 6.62 21.85 15.05
C SER A 236 7.63 22.27 13.97
N GLY A 237 7.16 22.85 12.86
CA GLY A 237 7.95 23.13 11.67
C GLY A 237 8.43 21.86 10.93
N TYR A 238 7.87 20.69 11.29
CA TYR A 238 8.20 19.40 10.70
C TYR A 238 6.94 18.69 10.22
N TYR A 239 6.86 18.45 8.91
CA TYR A 239 5.75 17.77 8.27
C TYR A 239 6.07 16.30 8.05
N GLN A 240 5.15 15.42 8.42
CA GLN A 240 5.24 13.99 8.18
C GLN A 240 3.84 13.39 8.04
N TYR A 241 3.73 12.30 7.28
CA TYR A 241 2.45 11.64 7.01
C TYR A 241 1.80 10.99 8.24
N PHE A 242 2.63 10.56 9.20
CA PHE A 242 2.22 9.83 10.40
C PHE A 242 2.15 10.70 11.65
N ALA A 243 2.11 12.03 11.49
CA ALA A 243 1.94 12.98 12.60
C ALA A 243 0.51 12.93 13.16
#